data_AF-A0A351HTW6-F1
#
_entry.id   AF-A0A351HTW6-F1
#
_cell.length_a   1.000
_cell.length_b   1.000
_cell.length_c   1.000
_cell.angle_alpha   90.00
_cell.angle_beta   90.00
_cell.angle_gamma   90.00
#
_symmetry.space_group_name_H-M   'P 1'
#
loop_
_entity.id
_entity.type
_entity.pdbx_description
1 polymer ?
#
loop_
_entity_poly.entity_id
_entity_poly.type
_entity_poly.pdbx_seq_one_letter_code
_entity_poly.pdbx_strand_id
1 'polypeptide(L)'
;MIKRIMNLKLVKLINFIREDFEKTDFSGICTQMSFYLLLAFFPLLLFLISFIGNFIKPFETYLYDILETFLPALSYEYVTSLLNSLISQGSGSPYRLILVAFFFSSLATRAVMIGINQTYGREETRNLREIWLYSFLFTILFTLAILLIAVAYIFSADVGAV
;
A
#
# COMPACT_ATOMS: atom_id res chain seq x y z
N MET A 1 43.57 -1.31 27.08
CA MET A 1 42.32 -2.09 27.20
C MET A 1 41.33 -1.77 26.07
N ILE A 2 41.05 -0.49 25.79
CA ILE A 2 40.14 -0.04 24.70
C ILE A 2 40.55 -0.55 23.30
N LYS A 3 41.84 -0.52 22.94
CA LYS A 3 42.34 -1.06 21.66
C LYS A 3 42.05 -2.55 21.44
N ARG A 4 41.87 -3.35 22.50
CA ARG A 4 41.56 -4.79 22.41
C ARG A 4 40.08 -5.03 22.08
N ILE A 5 39.20 -4.20 22.62
CA ILE A 5 37.75 -4.22 22.34
C ILE A 5 37.50 -3.78 20.89
N MET A 6 38.20 -2.75 20.44
CA MET A 6 38.10 -2.21 19.08
C MET A 6 38.66 -3.16 17.99
N ASN A 7 39.37 -4.22 18.38
CA ASN A 7 39.93 -5.22 17.45
C ASN A 7 39.07 -6.49 17.34
N LEU A 8 37.92 -6.54 18.01
CA LEU A 8 36.92 -7.59 17.82
C LEU A 8 36.22 -7.39 16.47
N LYS A 9 36.05 -8.47 15.70
CA LYS A 9 35.34 -8.45 14.41
C LYS A 9 33.95 -7.79 14.51
N LEU A 10 33.26 -8.02 15.62
CA LEU A 10 31.96 -7.44 15.95
C LEU A 10 31.98 -5.90 16.07
N VAL A 11 32.98 -5.34 16.74
CA VAL A 11 33.08 -3.87 16.91
C VAL A 11 33.44 -3.19 15.59
N LYS A 12 34.29 -3.82 14.76
CA LYS A 12 34.55 -3.34 13.39
C LYS A 12 33.31 -3.40 12.52
N LEU A 13 32.51 -4.46 12.62
CA LEU A 13 31.26 -4.61 11.88
C LEU A 13 30.24 -3.53 12.29
N ILE A 14 30.06 -3.27 13.58
CA ILE A 14 29.13 -2.25 14.07
C ILE A 14 29.56 -0.85 13.61
N ASN A 15 30.85 -0.53 13.71
CA ASN A 15 31.36 0.75 13.23
C ASN A 15 31.23 0.89 11.71
N PHE A 16 31.47 -0.18 10.96
CA PHE A 16 31.26 -0.20 9.51
C PHE A 16 29.79 0.06 9.15
N ILE A 17 28.85 -0.66 9.76
CA ILE A 17 27.41 -0.46 9.53
C ILE A 17 27.00 0.96 9.89
N ARG A 18 27.48 1.50 11.01
CA ARG A 18 27.16 2.87 11.43
C ARG A 18 27.67 3.90 10.42
N GLU A 19 28.92 3.80 10.00
CA GLU A 19 29.47 4.71 8.99
C GLU A 19 28.72 4.59 7.65
N ASP A 20 28.33 3.39 7.26
CA ASP A 20 27.59 3.16 6.02
C ASP A 20 26.18 3.77 6.10
N PHE A 21 25.47 3.60 7.22
CA PHE A 21 24.17 4.23 7.49
C PHE A 21 24.22 5.76 7.43
N GLU A 22 25.27 6.36 8.02
CA GLU A 22 25.47 7.82 8.01
C GLU A 22 25.86 8.32 6.60
N LYS A 23 26.71 7.60 5.87
CA LYS A 23 27.16 7.98 4.51
C LYS A 23 26.05 7.87 3.46
N THR A 24 25.14 6.92 3.63
CA THR A 24 24.06 6.66 2.65
C THR A 24 22.75 7.39 2.96
N ASP A 25 22.68 8.19 4.04
CA ASP A 25 21.43 8.82 4.53
C ASP A 25 20.25 7.84 4.59
N PHE A 26 20.54 6.60 4.99
CA PHE A 26 19.59 5.49 4.94
C PHE A 26 18.28 5.78 5.69
N SER A 27 18.39 6.50 6.82
CA SER A 27 17.23 6.89 7.64
C SER A 27 16.31 7.88 6.93
N GLY A 28 16.87 8.90 6.24
CA GLY A 28 16.08 9.88 5.49
C GLY A 28 15.27 9.20 4.38
N ILE A 29 15.91 8.24 3.71
CA ILE A 29 15.33 7.44 2.64
C ILE A 29 14.19 6.53 3.15
N CYS A 30 14.42 5.79 4.25
CA CYS A 30 13.38 4.96 4.86
C CYS A 30 12.18 5.79 5.33
N THR A 31 12.44 6.99 5.85
CA THR A 31 11.40 7.95 6.26
C THR A 31 10.58 8.40 5.05
N GLN A 32 11.25 8.78 3.95
CA GLN A 32 10.61 9.19 2.70
C GLN A 32 9.72 8.06 2.14
N MET A 33 10.23 6.83 2.12
CA MET A 33 9.47 5.66 1.68
C MET A 33 8.24 5.40 2.54
N SER A 34 8.41 5.40 3.86
CA SER A 34 7.30 5.17 4.80
C SER A 34 6.21 6.24 4.65
N PHE A 35 6.61 7.51 4.47
CA PHE A 35 5.68 8.61 4.24
C PHE A 35 4.85 8.43 2.97
N TYR A 36 5.48 8.14 1.83
CA TYR A 36 4.75 7.95 0.57
C TYR A 36 3.87 6.70 0.58
N LEU A 37 4.29 5.64 1.27
CA LEU A 37 3.47 4.44 1.44
C LEU A 37 2.22 4.71 2.29
N LEU A 38 2.37 5.42 3.42
CA LEU A 38 1.25 5.87 4.24
C LEU A 38 0.31 6.81 3.46
N LEU A 39 0.87 7.71 2.66
CA LEU A 39 0.09 8.63 1.83
C LEU A 39 -0.73 7.88 0.76
N ALA A 40 -0.19 6.80 0.19
CA ALA A 40 -0.88 5.96 -0.79
C ALA A 40 -1.92 5.02 -0.16
N PHE A 41 -1.83 4.76 1.15
CA PHE A 41 -2.73 3.85 1.86
C PHE A 41 -4.18 4.34 1.86
N PHE A 42 -4.42 5.62 2.15
CA PHE A 42 -5.78 6.18 2.19
C PHE A 42 -6.51 6.11 0.85
N PRO A 43 -5.92 6.56 -0.28
CA PRO A 43 -6.56 6.44 -1.58
C PRO A 43 -6.77 4.99 -2.03
N LEU A 44 -5.86 4.07 -1.67
CA LEU A 44 -6.03 2.63 -1.91
C LEU A 44 -7.24 2.08 -1.15
N LEU A 45 -7.42 2.44 0.13
CA LEU A 45 -8.60 2.06 0.91
C LEU A 45 -9.89 2.59 0.28
N LEU A 46 -9.91 3.86 -0.14
CA LEU A 46 -11.08 4.46 -0.79
C LEU A 46 -11.43 3.77 -2.12
N PHE A 47 -10.41 3.41 -2.91
CA PHE A 47 -10.58 2.62 -4.13
C PHE A 47 -11.17 1.24 -3.82
N LEU A 48 -10.60 0.52 -2.85
CA LEU A 48 -11.07 -0.80 -2.46
C LEU A 48 -12.54 -0.76 -2.01
N ILE A 49 -12.90 0.16 -1.12
CA ILE A 49 -14.29 0.32 -0.65
C ILE A 49 -15.23 0.62 -1.83
N SER A 50 -14.82 1.53 -2.73
CA SER A 50 -15.63 1.92 -3.90
C SER A 50 -15.77 0.81 -4.94
N PHE A 51 -14.71 0.02 -5.14
CA PHE A 51 -14.67 -1.11 -6.07
C PHE A 51 -15.50 -2.29 -5.55
N ILE A 52 -15.32 -2.63 -4.27
CA ILE A 52 -16.07 -3.67 -3.57
C ILE A 52 -17.57 -3.35 -3.58
N GLY A 53 -17.95 -2.11 -3.22
CA GLY A 53 -19.36 -1.69 -3.22
C GLY A 53 -20.03 -1.68 -4.59
N ASN A 54 -19.28 -1.45 -5.68
CA ASN A 54 -19.85 -1.48 -7.04
C ASN A 54 -19.91 -2.89 -7.65
N PHE A 55 -18.89 -3.72 -7.44
CA PHE A 55 -18.77 -5.02 -8.11
C PHE A 55 -19.32 -6.18 -7.30
N ILE A 56 -19.31 -6.10 -5.97
CA ILE A 56 -19.71 -7.20 -5.10
C ILE A 56 -21.08 -6.91 -4.47
N LYS A 57 -22.11 -6.83 -5.32
CA LYS A 57 -23.51 -6.72 -4.86
C LYS A 57 -23.99 -7.82 -3.90
N PRO A 58 -23.46 -9.06 -3.87
CA PRO A 58 -23.84 -9.99 -2.80
C PRO A 58 -23.08 -9.76 -1.48
N PHE A 59 -22.02 -8.94 -1.42
CA PHE A 59 -21.20 -8.79 -0.21
C PHE A 59 -21.71 -7.71 0.75
N GLU A 60 -22.53 -6.76 0.28
CA GLU A 60 -23.18 -5.81 1.19
C GLU A 60 -24.01 -6.56 2.24
N THR A 61 -24.78 -7.57 1.83
CA THR A 61 -25.59 -8.38 2.75
C THR A 61 -24.72 -9.12 3.76
N TYR A 62 -23.66 -9.81 3.31
CA TYR A 62 -22.72 -10.48 4.21
C TYR A 62 -22.01 -9.52 5.17
N LEU A 63 -21.65 -8.33 4.70
CA LEU A 63 -20.96 -7.33 5.52
C LEU A 63 -21.92 -6.73 6.55
N TYR A 64 -23.19 -6.47 6.20
CA TYR A 64 -24.21 -6.03 7.15
C TYR A 64 -24.52 -7.12 8.19
N ASP A 65 -24.62 -8.38 7.80
CA ASP A 65 -24.85 -9.51 8.73
C ASP A 65 -23.71 -9.67 9.75
N ILE A 66 -22.46 -9.52 9.31
CA ILE A 66 -21.28 -9.53 10.19
C ILE A 66 -21.33 -8.33 11.13
N LEU A 67 -21.61 -7.13 10.62
CA LEU A 67 -21.66 -5.93 11.44
C LEU A 67 -22.79 -6.00 12.50
N GLU A 68 -23.96 -6.56 12.16
CA GLU A 68 -25.05 -6.74 13.11
C GLU A 68 -24.68 -7.74 14.22
N THR A 69 -23.90 -8.78 13.89
CA THR A 69 -23.47 -9.80 14.85
C THR A 69 -22.45 -9.27 15.86
N PHE A 70 -21.53 -8.38 15.43
CA PHE A 70 -20.41 -7.93 16.26
C PHE A 70 -20.59 -6.55 16.89
N LEU A 71 -21.50 -5.70 16.38
CA LEU A 71 -21.71 -4.35 16.90
C LEU A 71 -23.00 -4.21 17.72
N PRO A 72 -22.97 -3.45 18.82
CA PRO A 72 -24.18 -2.98 19.49
C PRO A 72 -25.03 -2.10 18.56
N ALA A 73 -26.36 -2.11 18.74
CA ALA A 73 -27.33 -1.47 17.85
C ALA A 73 -26.99 -0.01 17.46
N LEU A 74 -26.57 0.82 18.42
CA LEU A 74 -26.20 2.22 18.17
C LEU A 74 -24.97 2.35 17.25
N SER A 75 -23.98 1.48 17.40
CA SER A 75 -22.78 1.49 16.56
C SER A 75 -23.07 0.89 15.18
N TYR A 76 -23.92 -0.13 15.10
CA TYR A 76 -24.40 -0.68 13.84
C TYR A 76 -25.13 0.39 13.01
N GLU A 77 -26.08 1.12 13.60
CA GLU A 77 -26.84 2.18 12.91
C GLU A 77 -25.93 3.33 12.42
N TYR A 78 -24.93 3.69 13.23
CA TYR A 78 -23.95 4.71 12.85
C TYR A 78 -23.06 4.25 11.68
N VAL A 79 -22.54 3.02 11.74
CA VAL A 79 -21.65 2.49 10.69
C VAL A 79 -22.41 2.24 9.39
N THR A 80 -23.63 1.70 9.47
CA THR A 80 -24.49 1.45 8.30
C THR A 80 -24.94 2.75 7.62
N SER A 81 -25.28 3.79 8.39
CA SER A 81 -25.61 5.11 7.81
C SER A 81 -24.39 5.78 7.16
N LEU A 82 -23.19 5.60 7.71
CA LEU A 82 -21.93 6.01 7.09
C LEU A 82 -21.67 5.26 5.78
N LEU A 83 -21.79 3.93 5.79
CA LEU A 83 -21.62 3.10 4.60
C LEU A 83 -22.61 3.49 3.51
N ASN A 84 -23.90 3.60 3.84
CA ASN A 84 -24.94 4.04 2.92
C ASN A 84 -24.69 5.45 2.38
N SER A 85 -24.15 6.36 3.20
CA SER A 85 -23.75 7.70 2.75
C SER A 85 -22.56 7.66 1.79
N LEU A 86 -21.58 6.79 2.02
CA LEU A 86 -20.42 6.62 1.14
C LEU A 86 -20.83 5.97 -0.20
N ILE A 87 -21.72 4.97 -0.16
CA ILE A 87 -22.24 4.28 -1.35
C ILE A 87 -23.14 5.22 -2.17
N SER A 88 -24.06 5.94 -1.52
CA SER A 88 -24.97 6.89 -2.20
C SER A 88 -24.24 8.12 -2.74
N GLN A 89 -23.24 8.67 -2.05
CA GLN A 89 -22.37 9.72 -2.58
C GLN A 89 -21.42 9.21 -3.67
N GLY A 90 -21.13 7.90 -3.67
CA GLY A 90 -20.44 7.18 -4.75
C GLY A 90 -21.18 7.15 -6.09
N SER A 91 -22.40 7.71 -6.17
CA SER A 91 -23.09 8.03 -7.43
C SER A 91 -22.43 9.16 -8.22
N GLY A 92 -21.53 9.94 -7.58
CA GLY A 92 -20.55 10.76 -8.26
C GLY A 92 -19.52 9.87 -8.97
N SER A 93 -19.32 10.09 -10.27
CA SER A 93 -18.71 9.04 -11.08
C SER A 93 -17.33 8.54 -10.60
N PRO A 94 -17.16 7.21 -10.47
CA PRO A 94 -16.02 6.58 -9.78
C PRO A 94 -14.67 6.85 -10.44
N TYR A 95 -14.65 7.35 -11.68
CA TYR A 95 -13.42 7.63 -12.42
C TYR A 95 -12.49 8.62 -11.71
N ARG A 96 -13.01 9.60 -10.95
CA ARG A 96 -12.16 10.62 -10.29
C ARG A 96 -11.38 10.03 -9.12
N LEU A 97 -12.04 9.20 -8.31
CA LEU A 97 -11.41 8.52 -7.17
C LEU A 97 -10.35 7.52 -7.64
N ILE A 98 -10.63 6.81 -8.74
CA ILE A 98 -9.66 5.89 -9.34
C ILE A 98 -8.41 6.63 -9.82
N LEU A 99 -8.56 7.79 -10.48
CA LEU A 99 -7.41 8.58 -10.94
C LEU A 99 -6.58 9.11 -9.77
N VAL A 100 -7.24 9.59 -8.71
CA VAL A 100 -6.56 10.06 -7.49
C VAL A 100 -5.82 8.90 -6.82
N ALA A 101 -6.49 7.76 -6.62
CA ALA A 101 -5.88 6.57 -6.02
C ALA A 101 -4.71 6.04 -6.82
N PHE A 102 -4.84 6.00 -8.14
CA PHE A 102 -3.78 5.60 -9.05
C PHE A 102 -2.55 6.51 -8.96
N PHE A 103 -2.78 7.83 -8.91
CA PHE A 103 -1.70 8.81 -8.78
C PHE A 103 -0.93 8.64 -7.46
N PHE A 104 -1.65 8.53 -6.33
CA PHE A 104 -1.01 8.34 -5.03
C PHE A 104 -0.30 6.98 -4.91
N SER A 105 -0.88 5.90 -5.46
CA SER A 105 -0.21 4.60 -5.50
C SER A 105 1.08 4.64 -6.32
N SER A 106 1.10 5.41 -7.41
CA SER A 106 2.29 5.60 -8.24
C SER A 106 3.42 6.34 -7.52
N LEU A 107 3.09 7.24 -6.58
CA LEU A 107 4.07 7.88 -5.71
C LEU A 107 4.73 6.86 -4.75
N ALA A 108 3.96 5.93 -4.19
CA ALA A 108 4.51 4.87 -3.35
C ALA A 108 5.43 3.93 -4.14
N THR A 109 5.01 3.49 -5.33
CA THR A 109 5.84 2.67 -6.23
C THR A 109 7.17 3.37 -6.56
N ARG A 110 7.14 4.67 -6.81
CA ARG A 110 8.34 5.48 -7.05
C ARG A 110 9.26 5.51 -5.82
N ALA A 111 8.71 5.66 -4.63
CA ALA A 111 9.50 5.64 -3.40
C ALA A 111 10.21 4.29 -3.20
N VAL A 112 9.52 3.19 -3.48
CA VAL A 112 10.12 1.84 -3.46
C VAL A 112 11.25 1.72 -4.49
N MET A 113 11.06 2.22 -5.71
CA MET A 113 12.13 2.21 -6.73
C MET A 113 13.37 2.98 -6.28
N ILE A 114 13.19 4.15 -5.65
CA ILE A 114 14.30 4.94 -5.09
C ILE A 114 15.03 4.13 -4.01
N GLY A 115 14.29 3.48 -3.12
CA GLY A 115 14.85 2.64 -2.08
C GLY A 115 15.69 1.49 -2.61
N ILE A 116 15.15 0.75 -3.57
CA ILE A 116 15.87 -0.34 -4.22
C ILE A 116 17.16 0.19 -4.83
N ASN A 117 17.09 1.25 -5.63
CA ASN A 117 18.27 1.80 -6.31
C ASN A 117 19.37 2.21 -5.32
N GLN A 118 19.01 2.87 -4.22
CA GLN A 118 19.97 3.23 -3.17
C GLN A 118 20.56 2.03 -2.44
N THR A 119 19.74 1.02 -2.12
CA THR A 119 20.24 -0.20 -1.45
C THR A 119 21.27 -0.93 -2.31
N TYR A 120 21.12 -0.85 -3.64
CA TYR A 120 22.08 -1.39 -4.61
C TYR A 120 23.19 -0.41 -4.99
N GLY A 121 23.29 0.77 -4.35
CA GLY A 121 24.30 1.79 -4.64
C GLY A 121 24.24 2.35 -6.06
N ARG A 122 23.07 2.27 -6.71
CA ARG A 122 22.84 2.75 -8.07
C ARG A 122 22.22 4.14 -8.01
N GLU A 123 22.93 5.13 -8.53
CA GLU A 123 22.33 6.44 -8.77
C GLU A 123 21.31 6.37 -9.93
N GLU A 124 20.25 7.15 -9.80
CA GLU A 124 19.17 7.20 -10.78
C GLU A 124 19.60 7.98 -12.01
N THR A 125 19.99 7.28 -13.08
CA THR A 125 20.43 7.89 -14.34
C THR A 125 19.29 8.14 -15.33
N ARG A 126 18.07 7.69 -15.02
CA ARG A 126 16.90 7.77 -15.92
C ARG A 126 16.27 9.15 -15.89
N ASN A 127 15.69 9.54 -17.02
CA ASN A 127 14.98 10.82 -17.10
C ASN A 127 13.69 10.78 -16.26
N LEU A 128 13.29 11.94 -15.70
CA LEU A 128 12.08 12.04 -14.86
C LEU A 128 10.82 11.44 -15.53
N ARG A 129 10.69 11.60 -16.85
CA ARG A 129 9.57 11.04 -17.63
C ARG A 129 9.56 9.51 -17.62
N GLU A 130 10.73 8.89 -17.76
CA GLU A 130 10.88 7.43 -17.76
C GLU A 130 10.56 6.88 -16.37
N ILE A 131 11.02 7.55 -15.31
CA ILE A 131 10.72 7.16 -13.93
C ILE A 131 9.19 7.16 -13.68
N TRP A 132 8.50 8.21 -14.10
CA TRP A 132 7.04 8.28 -13.98
C TRP A 132 6.33 7.20 -14.81
N LEU A 133 6.81 6.92 -16.02
CA LEU A 133 6.26 5.85 -16.86
C LEU A 133 6.40 4.47 -16.18
N TYR A 134 7.58 4.16 -15.65
CA TYR A 134 7.79 2.92 -14.89
C TYR A 134 6.93 2.87 -13.62
N SER A 135 6.78 4.00 -12.92
CA SER A 135 5.93 4.08 -11.72
C SER A 135 4.48 3.73 -12.03
N PHE A 136 3.93 4.28 -13.12
CA PHE A 136 2.58 3.96 -13.57
C PHE A 136 2.45 2.51 -14.01
N LEU A 137 3.41 2.01 -14.80
CA LEU A 137 3.40 0.64 -15.29
C LEU A 137 3.42 -0.38 -14.14
N PHE A 138 4.33 -0.23 -13.18
CA PHE A 138 4.40 -1.11 -12.01
C PHE A 138 3.15 -1.02 -11.14
N THR A 139 2.56 0.16 -10.99
CA THR A 139 1.30 0.33 -10.24
C THR A 139 0.14 -0.41 -10.92
N ILE A 140 0.05 -0.38 -12.26
CA ILE A 140 -0.94 -1.15 -13.02
C ILE A 140 -0.71 -2.66 -12.82
N LEU A 141 0.54 -3.14 -12.99
CA LEU A 141 0.88 -4.55 -12.81
C LEU A 141 0.57 -5.05 -11.39
N PHE A 142 0.89 -4.25 -10.38
CA PHE A 142 0.61 -4.58 -8.98
C PHE A 142 -0.89 -4.63 -8.70
N THR A 143 -1.65 -3.66 -9.21
CA THR A 143 -3.12 -3.64 -9.10
C THR A 143 -3.74 -4.87 -9.78
N LEU A 144 -3.28 -5.22 -10.98
CA LEU A 144 -3.73 -6.42 -11.69
C LEU A 144 -3.41 -7.69 -10.91
N ALA A 145 -2.21 -7.79 -10.31
CA ALA A 145 -1.84 -8.94 -9.49
C ALA A 145 -2.77 -9.09 -8.26
N ILE A 146 -3.06 -7.99 -7.56
CA ILE A 146 -4.00 -8.01 -6.43
C ILE A 146 -5.40 -8.42 -6.89
N LEU A 147 -5.88 -7.89 -8.01
CA LEU A 147 -7.19 -8.25 -8.57
C LEU A 147 -7.25 -9.74 -8.93
N LEU A 148 -6.21 -10.28 -9.56
CA LEU A 148 -6.13 -11.71 -9.88
C LEU A 148 -6.16 -12.57 -8.62
N ILE A 149 -5.42 -12.18 -7.57
CA ILE A 149 -5.44 -12.88 -6.27
C ILE A 149 -6.83 -12.82 -5.64
N ALA A 150 -7.48 -11.65 -5.65
CA ALA A 150 -8.82 -11.48 -5.09
C ALA A 150 -9.87 -12.32 -5.83
N VAL A 151 -9.82 -12.31 -7.16
CA VAL A 151 -10.70 -13.12 -8.01
C VAL A 151 -10.45 -14.61 -7.76
N ALA A 152 -9.19 -15.05 -7.76
CA ALA A 152 -8.83 -16.44 -7.44
C ALA A 152 -9.32 -16.86 -6.05
N TYR A 153 -9.23 -15.98 -5.05
CA TYR A 153 -9.74 -16.23 -3.70
C TYR A 153 -11.25 -16.43 -3.68
N ILE A 154 -12.01 -15.56 -4.35
CA ILE A 154 -13.48 -15.67 -4.46
C ILE A 154 -13.85 -17.01 -5.11
N PHE A 155 -13.25 -17.33 -6.25
CA PHE A 155 -13.53 -18.61 -6.92
C PHE A 155 -13.05 -19.83 -6.12
N SER A 156 -11.97 -19.71 -5.33
CA SER A 156 -11.53 -20.80 -4.46
C SER A 156 -12.50 -21.10 -3.32
N ALA A 157 -13.23 -20.09 -2.84
CA ALA A 157 -14.23 -20.27 -1.80
C ALA A 157 -15.44 -21.07 -2.32
N ASP A 158 -15.83 -20.89 -3.58
CA ASP A 158 -16.92 -21.66 -4.21
C ASP A 158 -16.52 -23.11 -4.50
N VAL A 159 -15.25 -23.38 -4.81
CA VAL A 159 -14.75 -24.74 -5.09
C VAL A 159 -14.61 -25.58 -3.81
N GLY A 160 -14.42 -24.95 -2.64
CA GLY A 160 -14.39 -25.63 -1.33
C GLY A 160 -15.77 -25.92 -0.72
N ALA A 161 -16.85 -25.45 -1.34
CA ALA A 161 -18.23 -25.63 -0.87
C ALA A 161 -18.98 -26.78 -1.58
N VAL A 162 -18.28 -27.58 -2.38
CA VAL A 162 -18.77 -28.83 -3.02
C VAL A 162 -18.06 -30.03 -2.40
#